data_AF-A0A1H4BAA0-F1
#
_entry.id   AF-A0A1H4BAA0-F1
#
_cell.length_a   1.000
_cell.length_b   1.000
_cell.length_c   1.000
_cell.angle_alpha   90.00
_cell.angle_beta   90.00
_cell.angle_gamma   90.00
#
_symmetry.space_group_name_H-M   'P 1'
#
loop_
_entity.id
_entity.type
_entity.pdbx_description
1 polymer ?
#
loop_
_entity_poly.entity_id
_entity_poly.type
_entity_poly.pdbx_seq_one_letter_code
_entity_poly.pdbx_strand_id
1 'polypeptide(L)'
;LSSQNKSELDYVLMMYPKLGEAYRLRELFMDVFTIADPQEAKGYLWFWCDMAMDQKIEPYKKFVSMIKSHWTGITAYFDKRVTNGVLEGINSKIQLAKRRARGYRDVNNYINMIYFLSAKLKFDYPLYSL
;
A
#
# COMPACT_ATOMS: atom_id res chain seq x y z
N LEU A 1 9.29 -14.62 -12.33
CA LEU A 1 9.84 -15.84 -11.69
C LEU A 1 10.69 -16.58 -12.71
N SER A 2 11.91 -16.99 -12.34
CA SER A 2 12.68 -17.95 -13.16
C SER A 2 11.90 -19.25 -13.32
N SER A 3 12.19 -20.03 -14.36
CA SER A 3 11.57 -21.33 -14.61
C SER A 3 11.72 -22.29 -13.41
N GLN A 4 12.91 -22.32 -12.80
CA GLN A 4 13.22 -23.11 -11.59
C GLN A 4 12.30 -22.75 -10.41
N ASN A 5 12.11 -21.46 -10.14
CA ASN A 5 11.34 -21.01 -8.98
C ASN A 5 9.83 -21.24 -9.16
N LYS A 6 9.34 -21.34 -10.41
CA LYS A 6 7.93 -21.70 -10.67
C LYS A 6 7.67 -23.17 -10.35
N SER A 7 8.55 -24.08 -10.77
CA SER A 7 8.39 -25.50 -10.49
C SER A 7 8.46 -25.83 -8.99
N GLU A 8 9.33 -25.14 -8.24
CA GLU A 8 9.39 -25.32 -6.78
C GLU A 8 8.14 -24.79 -6.09
N LEU A 9 7.61 -23.64 -6.55
CA LEU A 9 6.36 -23.10 -6.05
C LEU A 9 5.19 -24.07 -6.31
N ASP A 10 5.05 -24.57 -7.54
CA ASP A 10 3.99 -25.50 -7.90
C ASP A 10 4.02 -26.78 -7.05
N TYR A 11 5.23 -27.30 -6.78
CA TYR A 11 5.41 -28.46 -5.89
C TYR A 11 4.93 -28.20 -4.47
N VAL A 12 5.29 -27.04 -3.88
CA VAL A 12 4.85 -26.67 -2.53
C VAL A 12 3.34 -26.45 -2.45
N LEU A 13 2.75 -25.81 -3.47
CA LEU A 13 1.30 -25.56 -3.50
C LEU A 13 0.50 -26.86 -3.70
N MET A 14 1.03 -27.84 -4.44
CA MET A 14 0.44 -29.19 -4.53
C MET A 14 0.52 -29.95 -3.20
N MET A 15 1.64 -29.87 -2.50
CA MET A 15 1.85 -30.58 -1.23
C MET A 15 0.99 -30.01 -0.09
N TYR A 16 0.66 -28.71 -0.13
CA TYR A 16 -0.16 -28.03 0.87
C TYR A 16 -1.39 -27.37 0.23
N PRO A 17 -2.49 -28.12 0.01
CA PRO A 17 -3.66 -27.62 -0.74
C PRO A 17 -4.28 -26.34 -0.17
N LYS A 18 -4.31 -26.18 1.16
CA LYS A 18 -4.80 -24.94 1.79
C LYS A 18 -3.90 -23.73 1.49
N LEU A 19 -2.59 -23.95 1.40
CA LEU A 19 -1.63 -22.91 1.01
C LEU A 19 -1.75 -22.60 -0.49
N GLY A 20 -1.95 -23.64 -1.32
CA GLY A 20 -2.32 -23.52 -2.73
C GLY A 20 -3.51 -22.61 -2.96
N GLU A 21 -4.62 -22.88 -2.28
CA GLU A 21 -5.84 -22.08 -2.41
C GLU A 21 -5.65 -20.66 -1.86
N ALA A 22 -4.93 -20.50 -0.74
CA ALA A 22 -4.59 -19.20 -0.21
C ALA A 22 -3.73 -18.38 -1.19
N TYR A 23 -2.77 -19.01 -1.86
CA TYR A 23 -1.95 -18.37 -2.89
C TYR A 23 -2.78 -17.97 -4.10
N ARG A 24 -3.64 -18.87 -4.58
CA ARG A 24 -4.56 -18.59 -5.70
C ARG A 24 -5.48 -17.40 -5.40
N LEU A 25 -6.09 -17.35 -4.23
CA LEU A 25 -6.95 -16.22 -3.82
C LEU A 25 -6.19 -14.89 -3.84
N ARG A 26 -4.92 -14.90 -3.41
CA ARG A 26 -4.04 -13.73 -3.46
C ARG A 26 -3.80 -13.29 -4.90
N GLU A 27 -3.49 -14.22 -5.80
CA GLU A 27 -3.27 -13.87 -7.22
C GLU A 27 -4.53 -13.27 -7.82
N LEU A 28 -5.69 -13.90 -7.63
CA LEU A 28 -6.98 -13.38 -8.10
C LEU A 28 -7.30 -12.01 -7.51
N PHE A 29 -6.93 -11.74 -6.25
CA PHE A 29 -7.11 -10.42 -5.67
C PHE A 29 -6.33 -9.35 -6.44
N MET A 30 -5.11 -9.65 -6.91
CA MET A 30 -4.26 -8.69 -7.59
C MET A 30 -4.81 -8.25 -8.95
N ASP A 31 -5.61 -9.09 -9.60
CA ASP A 31 -6.22 -8.79 -10.90
C ASP A 31 -7.09 -7.52 -10.85
N VAL A 32 -7.69 -7.20 -9.70
CA VAL A 32 -8.52 -6.00 -9.51
C VAL A 32 -7.77 -4.70 -9.88
N PHE A 33 -6.45 -4.67 -9.69
CA PHE A 33 -5.63 -3.48 -9.96
C PHE A 33 -5.33 -3.29 -11.45
N THR A 34 -5.49 -4.34 -12.26
CA THR A 34 -5.24 -4.35 -13.70
C THR A 34 -6.45 -3.91 -14.53
N ILE A 35 -7.66 -4.01 -13.96
CA ILE A 35 -8.91 -3.58 -14.58
C ILE A 35 -8.91 -2.06 -14.72
N ALA A 36 -9.07 -1.54 -15.94
CA ALA A 36 -9.02 -0.11 -16.21
C ALA A 36 -10.30 0.61 -15.78
N ASP A 37 -11.47 0.03 -16.10
CA ASP A 37 -12.76 0.62 -15.78
C ASP A 37 -13.06 0.58 -14.27
N PRO A 38 -13.34 1.72 -13.63
CA PRO A 38 -13.57 1.76 -12.19
C PRO A 38 -14.80 0.96 -11.73
N GLN A 39 -15.86 0.90 -12.54
CA GLN A 39 -17.08 0.21 -12.16
C GLN A 39 -16.90 -1.31 -12.25
N GLU A 40 -16.23 -1.77 -13.30
CA GLU A 40 -15.82 -3.16 -13.47
C GLU A 40 -14.86 -3.60 -12.35
N ALA A 41 -13.88 -2.78 -11.97
CA ALA A 41 -12.95 -3.07 -10.88
C ALA A 41 -13.67 -3.21 -9.53
N LYS A 42 -14.64 -2.32 -9.25
CA LYS A 42 -15.48 -2.39 -8.04
C LYS A 42 -16.35 -3.66 -8.04
N GLY A 43 -16.95 -4.00 -9.18
CA GLY A 43 -17.73 -5.23 -9.34
C GLY A 43 -16.88 -6.49 -9.14
N TYR A 44 -15.68 -6.52 -9.74
CA TYR A 44 -14.72 -7.61 -9.57
C TYR A 44 -14.28 -7.75 -8.11
N LEU A 45 -13.96 -6.65 -7.43
CA LEU A 45 -13.58 -6.68 -6.01
C LEU A 45 -14.69 -7.26 -5.13
N TRP A 46 -15.94 -6.90 -5.43
CA TRP A 46 -17.10 -7.44 -4.71
C TRP A 46 -17.21 -8.95 -4.93
N PHE A 47 -17.17 -9.40 -6.19
CA PHE A 47 -17.19 -10.82 -6.55
C PHE A 47 -16.06 -11.60 -5.87
N TRP A 48 -14.85 -11.06 -5.89
CA TRP A 48 -13.70 -11.67 -5.24
C TRP A 48 -13.91 -11.81 -3.71
N CYS A 49 -14.49 -10.78 -3.07
CA CYS A 49 -14.78 -10.83 -1.63
C CYS A 49 -15.74 -11.96 -1.26
N ASP A 50 -16.77 -12.19 -2.09
CA ASP A 50 -17.74 -13.26 -1.85
C ASP A 50 -17.08 -14.64 -2.06
N MET A 51 -16.31 -14.81 -3.14
CA MET A 51 -15.51 -16.02 -3.38
C MET A 51 -14.52 -16.31 -2.22
N ALA A 52 -13.83 -15.30 -1.71
CA ALA A 52 -12.85 -15.46 -0.63
C ALA A 52 -13.50 -15.81 0.72
N MET A 53 -14.73 -15.34 0.97
CA MET A 53 -15.51 -15.75 2.15
C MET A 53 -15.90 -17.23 2.09
N ASP A 54 -16.24 -17.73 0.91
CA ASP A 54 -16.68 -19.13 0.71
C ASP A 54 -15.55 -20.15 0.92
N GLN A 55 -14.29 -19.78 0.71
CA GLN A 55 -13.14 -20.67 0.88
C GLN A 55 -12.85 -21.06 2.34
N LYS A 56 -13.59 -20.50 3.32
CA LYS A 56 -13.46 -20.80 4.75
C LYS A 56 -12.04 -20.65 5.33
N ILE A 57 -11.18 -19.86 4.69
CA ILE A 57 -9.84 -19.54 5.18
C ILE A 57 -9.93 -18.32 6.10
N GLU A 58 -9.74 -18.55 7.40
CA GLU A 58 -10.02 -17.54 8.44
C GLU A 58 -9.27 -16.21 8.25
N PRO A 59 -7.97 -16.18 7.86
CA PRO A 59 -7.29 -14.94 7.49
C PRO A 59 -7.99 -14.15 6.38
N TYR A 60 -8.51 -14.82 5.35
CA TYR A 60 -9.20 -14.16 4.25
C TYR A 60 -10.56 -13.59 4.68
N LYS A 61 -11.30 -14.27 5.56
CA LYS A 61 -12.55 -13.71 6.10
C LYS A 61 -12.32 -12.40 6.83
N LYS A 62 -11.28 -12.34 7.68
CA LYS A 62 -10.88 -11.11 8.38
C LYS A 62 -10.48 -10.02 7.39
N PHE A 63 -9.72 -10.37 6.36
CA PHE A 63 -9.32 -9.44 5.31
C PHE A 63 -10.51 -8.90 4.50
N VAL A 64 -11.44 -9.76 4.10
CA VAL A 64 -12.69 -9.36 3.42
C VAL A 64 -13.53 -8.46 4.32
N SER A 65 -13.65 -8.77 5.61
CA SER A 65 -14.35 -7.90 6.57
C SER A 65 -13.72 -6.50 6.65
N MET A 66 -12.39 -6.41 6.64
CA MET A 66 -11.66 -5.14 6.57
C MET A 66 -11.92 -4.40 5.25
N ILE A 67 -11.92 -5.11 4.11
CA ILE A 67 -12.23 -4.50 2.81
C ILE A 67 -13.64 -3.90 2.84
N LYS A 68 -14.62 -4.67 3.30
CA LYS A 68 -16.02 -4.23 3.39
C LYS A 68 -16.18 -3.06 4.36
N SER A 69 -15.47 -3.02 5.49
CA SER A 69 -15.52 -1.89 6.43
C SER A 69 -14.88 -0.61 5.90
N HIS A 70 -13.90 -0.72 5.00
CA HIS A 70 -13.21 0.40 4.36
C HIS A 70 -13.56 0.56 2.87
N TRP A 71 -14.71 0.05 2.45
CA TRP A 71 -15.10 -0.07 1.05
C TRP A 71 -14.99 1.26 0.28
N THR A 72 -15.50 2.35 0.86
CA THR A 72 -15.49 3.68 0.24
C THR A 72 -14.07 4.20 -0.01
N GLY A 73 -13.17 4.01 0.96
CA GLY A 73 -11.76 4.42 0.84
C GLY A 73 -10.99 3.57 -0.18
N ILE A 74 -11.22 2.26 -0.17
CA ILE A 74 -10.56 1.33 -1.09
C ILE A 74 -11.04 1.57 -2.52
N THR A 75 -12.35 1.66 -2.74
CA THR A 75 -12.90 1.81 -4.10
C THR A 75 -12.64 3.17 -4.72
N ALA A 76 -12.44 4.22 -3.91
CA ALA A 76 -11.98 5.53 -4.39
C ALA A 76 -10.61 5.48 -5.09
N TYR A 77 -9.79 4.46 -4.81
CA TYR A 77 -8.56 4.22 -5.55
C TYR A 77 -8.85 3.96 -7.03
N PHE A 78 -9.89 3.22 -7.39
CA PHE A 78 -10.17 2.91 -8.80
C PHE A 78 -10.61 4.16 -9.58
N ASP A 79 -11.31 5.09 -8.92
CA ASP A 79 -11.77 6.34 -9.54
C ASP A 79 -10.63 7.35 -9.75
N LYS A 80 -9.72 7.47 -8.76
CA LYS A 80 -8.70 8.53 -8.74
C LYS A 80 -7.28 8.05 -9.04
N ARG A 81 -7.04 6.74 -8.93
CA ARG A 81 -5.72 6.07 -8.97
C ARG A 81 -4.67 6.71 -8.05
N VAL A 82 -5.11 7.42 -7.02
CA VAL A 82 -4.23 8.07 -6.05
C VAL A 82 -3.70 7.00 -5.09
N THR A 83 -2.39 6.79 -5.11
CA THR A 83 -1.72 5.94 -4.14
C THR A 83 -1.31 6.77 -2.92
N ASN A 84 -1.24 6.13 -1.75
CA ASN A 84 -0.68 6.75 -0.55
C ASN A 84 0.84 7.01 -0.66
N GLY A 85 1.50 6.61 -1.75
CA GLY A 85 2.95 6.73 -1.91
C GLY A 85 3.49 8.16 -1.76
N VAL A 86 2.73 9.17 -2.20
CA VAL A 86 3.10 10.58 -1.98
C VAL A 86 3.06 10.93 -0.49
N LEU A 87 2.00 10.53 0.21
CA LEU A 87 1.83 10.76 1.65
C LEU A 87 2.90 10.00 2.45
N GLU A 88 3.20 8.75 2.08
CA GLU A 88 4.26 7.94 2.68
C GLU A 88 5.65 8.55 2.46
N GLY A 89 5.90 9.08 1.27
CA GLY A 89 7.14 9.80 0.95
C GLY A 89 7.31 11.05 1.83
N ILE A 90 6.25 11.82 2.04
CA ILE A 90 6.24 12.97 2.95
C ILE A 90 6.47 12.51 4.39
N ASN A 91 5.74 11.50 4.86
CA ASN A 91 5.88 10.99 6.22
C ASN A 91 7.31 10.46 6.48
N SER A 92 7.90 9.78 5.50
CA SER A 92 9.29 9.32 5.58
C SER A 92 10.29 10.46 5.73
N LYS A 93 10.11 11.57 5.00
CA LYS A 93 10.93 12.78 5.14
C LYS A 93 10.78 13.42 6.53
N ILE A 94 9.54 13.51 7.02
CA ILE A 94 9.24 14.04 8.36
C ILE A 94 9.93 13.19 9.45
N GLN A 95 9.79 11.87 9.38
CA GLN A 95 10.43 10.96 10.33
C GLN A 95 11.96 10.98 10.23
N LEU A 96 12.50 11.19 9.03
CA LEU A 96 13.94 11.37 8.84
C LEU A 96 14.43 12.66 9.51
N ALA A 97 13.69 13.76 9.39
CA ALA A 97 14.01 15.03 10.05
C ALA A 97 14.08 14.85 11.57
N LYS A 98 13.07 14.20 12.17
CA LYS A 98 13.04 13.86 13.60
C LYS A 98 14.24 13.01 14.02
N ARG A 99 14.57 11.97 13.25
CA ARG A 99 15.71 11.07 13.53
C ARG A 99 17.05 11.79 13.47
N ARG A 100 17.27 12.66 12.47
CA ARG A 100 18.51 13.45 12.34
C ARG A 100 18.75 14.39 13.52
N ALA A 101 17.69 15.01 14.03
CA ALA A 101 17.77 15.86 15.21
C ALA A 101 17.85 15.09 16.54
N ARG A 102 17.67 13.75 16.52
CA ARG A 102 17.47 12.92 17.73
C ARG A 102 16.31 13.42 18.59
N GLY A 103 15.25 13.89 17.93
CA GLY A 103 14.12 14.55 18.55
C GLY A 103 14.28 16.06 18.64
N TYR A 104 13.16 16.78 18.59
CA TYR A 104 13.11 18.22 18.79
C TYR A 104 12.55 18.50 20.18
N ARG A 105 13.20 19.42 20.91
CA ARG A 105 12.70 19.89 22.22
C ARG A 105 11.50 20.83 22.06
N ASP A 106 11.50 21.62 20.99
CA ASP A 106 10.43 22.56 20.65
C ASP A 106 9.72 22.08 19.38
N VAL A 107 8.39 21.96 19.46
CA VAL A 107 7.52 21.55 18.35
C VAL A 107 7.54 22.57 17.22
N ASN A 108 7.70 23.87 17.51
CA ASN A 108 7.76 24.90 16.48
C ASN A 108 9.00 24.71 15.59
N ASN A 109 10.14 24.37 16.19
CA ASN A 109 11.36 24.06 15.44
C ASN A 109 11.21 22.79 14.59
N TYR A 110 10.46 21.80 15.08
CA TYR A 110 10.14 20.61 14.29
C TYR A 110 9.26 20.96 13.10
N ILE A 111 8.19 21.73 13.31
CA ILE A 111 7.28 22.18 12.25
C ILE A 111 8.02 23.02 11.20
N ASN A 112 8.85 23.98 11.63
CA ASN A 112 9.68 24.79 10.73
C ASN A 112 10.60 23.93 9.87
N MET A 113 11.21 22.88 10.46
CA MET A 113 12.06 21.96 9.71
C MET A 113 11.27 21.11 8.72
N ILE A 114 10.04 20.69 9.07
CA ILE A 114 9.15 19.98 8.14
C ILE A 114 8.84 20.86 6.92
N TYR A 115 8.49 22.14 7.15
CA TYR A 115 8.26 23.09 6.08
C TYR A 115 9.52 23.29 5.23
N PHE A 116 10.67 23.51 5.85
CA PHE A 116 11.95 23.68 5.16
C PHE A 116 12.28 22.49 4.23
N LEU A 117 12.11 21.26 4.71
CA LEU A 117 12.44 20.04 3.96
C LEU A 117 11.39 19.67 2.91
N SER A 118 10.13 20.06 3.10
CA SER A 118 9.01 19.60 2.26
C SER A 118 8.56 20.64 1.24
N ALA A 119 8.69 21.94 1.53
CA ALA A 119 8.08 23.00 0.74
C ALA A 119 8.90 23.45 -0.49
N LYS A 120 9.99 22.75 -0.84
CA LYS A 120 10.90 23.11 -1.96
C LYS A 120 11.23 24.62 -1.98
N LEU A 121 11.43 25.20 -0.79
CA LEU A 121 11.67 26.63 -0.66
C LEU A 121 12.96 26.98 -1.40
N LYS A 122 12.86 27.91 -2.35
CA LYS A 122 14.02 28.56 -2.96
C LYS A 122 14.38 29.73 -2.06
N PHE A 123 15.54 29.63 -1.44
CA PHE A 123 16.11 30.74 -0.72
C PHE A 123 17.21 31.32 -1.59
N ASP A 124 17.11 32.60 -1.89
CA ASP A 124 18.18 33.36 -2.51
C ASP A 124 19.14 33.77 -1.38
N TYR A 125 20.03 32.84 -0.98
CA TYR A 125 21.07 33.17 -0.01
C TYR A 125 22.17 33.96 -0.73
N PRO A 126 22.63 35.10 -0.21
CA PRO A 126 23.88 35.68 -0.69
C PRO A 126 25.03 34.73 -0.32
N LEU A 127 25.81 34.30 -1.31
CA LEU A 127 27.01 33.46 -1.17
C LEU A 127 28.18 34.24 -0.55
N TYR A 128 27.97 34.94 0.56
CA TYR A 128 29.08 35.52 1.32
C TYR A 128 29.47 34.56 2.43
N SER A 129 30.56 33.83 2.19
CA SER A 129 31.35 33.23 3.25
C SER A 129 31.96 34.35 4.10
N LEU A 130 31.65 34.36 5.40
CA LEU A 130 32.44 35.08 6.41
C LEU A 130 33.83 34.43 6.53
#